data_AF-A0A1Q7DS05-F1
#
_entry.id   AF-A0A1Q7DS05-F1
#
_cell.length_a   1.000
_cell.length_b   1.000
_cell.length_c   1.000
_cell.angle_alpha   90.00
_cell.angle_beta   90.00
_cell.angle_gamma   90.00
#
_symmetry.space_group_name_H-M   'P 1'
#
loop_
_entity.id
_entity.type
_entity.pdbx_description
1 polymer ?
#
loop_
_entity_poly.entity_id
_entity_poly.type
_entity_poly.pdbx_seq_one_letter_code
_entity_poly.pdbx_strand_id
1 'polypeptide(L)'
;MDPTDLRAELAERLANDKAIDAETFNAACFMLSRALENLEFNVPEAAPLVRRLLRVAGRVVIDTASAGASPAGWANTQEMAIEWIDEALRALGYEATRAS
;
A
#
# COMPACT_ATOMS: atom_id res chain seq x y z
N MET A 1 10.50 -6.10 -15.25
CA MET A 1 11.11 -6.93 -14.19
C MET A 1 10.18 -8.12 -13.97
N ASP A 2 10.71 -9.34 -13.93
CA ASP A 2 9.91 -10.54 -13.59
C ASP A 2 9.46 -10.45 -12.12
N PRO A 3 8.23 -10.86 -11.76
CA PRO A 3 7.79 -10.91 -10.36
C PRO A 3 8.72 -11.72 -9.43
N THR A 4 9.44 -12.70 -9.96
CA THR A 4 10.41 -13.53 -9.24
C THR A 4 11.68 -12.74 -8.92
N ASP A 5 12.16 -11.92 -9.88
CA ASP A 5 13.32 -11.05 -9.68
C ASP A 5 13.04 -10.02 -8.58
N LEU A 6 11.83 -9.45 -8.57
CA LEU A 6 11.41 -8.48 -7.56
C LEU A 6 11.34 -9.12 -6.15
N ARG A 7 10.89 -10.37 -6.04
CA ARG A 7 10.87 -11.10 -4.75
C ARG A 7 12.29 -11.30 -4.20
N ALA A 8 13.20 -11.76 -5.05
CA ALA A 8 14.57 -12.04 -4.66
C ALA A 8 15.30 -10.75 -4.25
N GLU A 9 15.16 -9.68 -5.04
CA GLU A 9 15.74 -8.38 -4.74
C GLU A 9 15.19 -7.80 -3.42
N LEU A 10 13.87 -7.82 -3.24
CA LEU A 10 13.25 -7.31 -2.02
C LEU A 10 13.72 -8.11 -0.79
N ALA A 11 13.77 -9.44 -0.89
CA ALA A 11 14.24 -10.29 0.20
C ALA A 11 15.72 -10.02 0.54
N GLU A 12 16.58 -9.86 -0.46
CA GLU A 12 17.99 -9.50 -0.24
C GLU A 12 18.13 -8.14 0.44
N ARG A 13 17.39 -7.12 -0.04
CA ARG A 13 17.45 -5.77 0.56
C ARG A 13 16.99 -5.78 2.02
N LEU A 14 15.86 -6.43 2.30
CA LEU A 14 15.34 -6.56 3.67
C LEU A 14 16.29 -7.36 4.57
N ALA A 15 16.93 -8.42 4.07
CA ALA A 15 17.87 -9.23 4.85
C ALA A 15 19.19 -8.50 5.18
N ASN A 16 19.53 -7.45 4.43
CA ASN A 16 20.75 -6.68 4.59
C ASN A 16 20.49 -5.25 5.08
N ASP A 17 19.30 -4.96 5.62
CA ASP A 17 18.87 -3.63 6.07
C ASP A 17 19.10 -2.51 5.02
N LYS A 18 19.05 -2.85 3.73
CA LYS A 18 19.20 -1.88 2.64
C LYS A 18 17.89 -1.12 2.44
N ALA A 19 18.00 0.19 2.21
CA ALA A 19 16.86 1.01 1.84
C ALA A 19 16.18 0.51 0.55
N ILE A 20 14.86 0.61 0.52
CA ILE A 20 14.03 0.39 -0.68
C ILE A 20 13.54 1.75 -1.18
N ASP A 21 13.51 1.92 -2.50
CA ASP A 21 12.94 3.11 -3.13
C ASP A 21 11.41 3.04 -3.20
N ALA A 22 10.77 4.14 -3.60
CA ALA A 22 9.32 4.27 -3.62
C ALA A 22 8.66 3.30 -4.62
N GLU A 23 9.32 3.07 -5.76
CA GLU A 23 8.90 2.15 -6.81
C GLU A 23 8.91 0.71 -6.29
N THR A 24 10.00 0.29 -5.64
CA THR A 24 10.14 -1.02 -5.02
C THR A 24 9.12 -1.22 -3.91
N PHE A 25 8.90 -0.19 -3.06
CA PHE A 25 7.89 -0.24 -2.00
C PHE A 25 6.48 -0.45 -2.57
N ASN A 26 6.07 0.34 -3.56
CA ASN A 26 4.75 0.22 -4.18
C ASN A 26 4.58 -1.14 -4.90
N ALA A 27 5.63 -1.62 -5.56
CA ALA A 27 5.62 -2.94 -6.18
C ALA A 27 5.47 -4.06 -5.12
N ALA A 28 6.14 -3.92 -3.96
CA ALA A 28 5.96 -4.82 -2.82
C ALA A 28 4.51 -4.78 -2.29
N CYS A 29 3.90 -3.60 -2.12
CA CYS A 29 2.49 -3.48 -1.75
C CYS A 29 1.56 -4.20 -2.74
N PHE A 30 1.81 -4.06 -4.04
CA PHE A 30 1.05 -4.78 -5.06
C PHE A 30 1.23 -6.29 -4.94
N MET A 31 2.46 -6.79 -4.81
CA MET A 31 2.73 -8.21 -4.63
C MET A 31 2.07 -8.79 -3.38
N LEU A 32 2.17 -8.08 -2.25
CA LEU A 32 1.50 -8.47 -1.00
C LEU A 32 -0.01 -8.55 -1.22
N SER A 33 -0.62 -7.59 -1.93
CA SER A 33 -2.06 -7.60 -2.21
C SER A 33 -2.52 -8.83 -2.99
N ARG A 34 -1.66 -9.39 -3.87
CA ARG A 34 -1.89 -10.64 -4.59
C ARG A 34 -1.70 -11.84 -3.69
N ALA A 35 -0.68 -11.83 -2.82
CA ALA A 35 -0.45 -12.91 -1.85
C ALA A 35 -1.67 -13.15 -0.94
N LEU A 36 -2.44 -12.10 -0.63
CA LEU A 36 -3.68 -12.22 0.16
C LEU A 36 -4.75 -13.12 -0.50
N GLU A 37 -4.68 -13.41 -1.81
CA GLU A 37 -5.63 -14.33 -2.49
C GLU A 37 -5.44 -15.78 -2.09
N ASN A 38 -4.25 -16.13 -1.60
CA ASN A 38 -3.88 -17.50 -1.26
C ASN A 38 -3.79 -17.73 0.26
N LEU A 39 -4.13 -16.72 1.06
CA LEU A 39 -4.15 -16.83 2.52
C LEU A 39 -5.56 -17.14 3.00
N GLU A 40 -5.69 -18.08 3.94
CA GLU A 40 -6.95 -18.32 4.65
C GLU A 40 -7.12 -17.30 5.78
N PHE A 41 -8.19 -16.51 5.68
CA PHE A 41 -8.57 -15.54 6.70
C PHE A 41 -9.71 -16.11 7.55
N ASN A 42 -9.51 -16.13 8.87
CA ASN A 42 -10.59 -16.46 9.82
C ASN A 42 -11.65 -15.35 9.93
N VAL A 43 -11.39 -14.17 9.34
CA VAL A 43 -12.30 -13.02 9.21
C VAL A 43 -12.33 -12.61 7.74
N PRO A 44 -13.36 -13.00 6.95
CA PRO A 44 -13.39 -12.78 5.50
C PRO A 44 -13.25 -11.31 5.09
N GLU A 45 -13.75 -10.39 5.90
CA GLU A 45 -13.71 -8.94 5.73
C GLU A 45 -12.30 -8.35 5.76
N ALA A 46 -11.36 -9.00 6.43
CA ALA A 46 -10.00 -8.49 6.61
C ALA A 46 -9.22 -8.49 5.29
N ALA A 47 -9.39 -9.49 4.43
CA ALA A 47 -8.67 -9.59 3.17
C ALA A 47 -8.92 -8.39 2.22
N PRO A 48 -10.18 -8.00 1.89
CA PRO A 48 -10.43 -6.83 1.06
C PRO A 48 -9.98 -5.51 1.72
N LEU A 49 -10.12 -5.37 3.04
CA LEU A 49 -9.62 -4.20 3.77
C LEU A 49 -8.10 -4.06 3.61
N VAL A 50 -7.32 -5.11 3.92
CA VAL A 50 -5.86 -5.07 3.81
C VAL A 50 -5.41 -4.82 2.37
N ARG A 51 -6.09 -5.39 1.36
CA ARG A 51 -5.81 -5.08 -0.05
C ARG A 51 -5.95 -3.59 -0.35
N ARG A 52 -7.01 -2.94 0.15
CA ARG A 52 -7.23 -1.51 -0.08
C ARG A 52 -6.19 -0.65 0.64
N LEU A 53 -5.83 -1.02 1.88
CA LEU A 53 -4.80 -0.33 2.66
C LEU A 53 -3.42 -0.43 2.02
N LEU A 54 -3.03 -1.60 1.49
CA LEU A 54 -1.77 -1.76 0.75
C LEU A 54 -1.73 -0.88 -0.49
N ARG A 55 -2.85 -0.75 -1.22
CA ARG A 55 -2.96 0.15 -2.37
C ARG A 55 -2.79 1.62 -1.97
N VAL A 56 -3.40 2.04 -0.86
CA VAL A 56 -3.24 3.40 -0.33
C VAL A 56 -1.78 3.65 0.06
N ALA A 57 -1.17 2.73 0.82
CA ALA A 57 0.22 2.84 1.25
C ALA A 57 1.19 2.99 0.07
N GLY A 58 1.09 2.10 -0.93
CA GLY A 58 1.93 2.16 -2.11
C GLY A 58 1.77 3.48 -2.88
N ARG A 59 0.53 3.97 -3.02
CA ARG A 59 0.26 5.22 -3.72
C ARG A 59 0.80 6.45 -2.99
N VAL A 60 0.61 6.53 -1.67
CA VAL A 60 1.13 7.62 -0.84
C VAL A 60 2.65 7.67 -0.93
N VAL A 61 3.33 6.52 -0.87
CA VAL A 61 4.79 6.45 -0.97
C VAL A 61 5.26 6.90 -2.36
N ILE A 62 4.61 6.48 -3.45
CA ILE A 62 4.95 6.94 -4.81
C ILE A 62 4.81 8.45 -4.93
N ASP A 63 3.68 9.01 -4.51
CA ASP A 63 3.41 10.45 -4.70
C ASP A 63 4.30 11.35 -3.83
N THR A 64 4.90 10.81 -2.75
CA THR A 64 5.67 11.61 -1.77
C THR A 64 7.16 11.30 -1.71
N ALA A 65 7.60 10.13 -2.18
CA ALA A 65 9.00 9.68 -2.06
C ALA A 65 9.64 9.22 -3.37
N SER A 66 8.91 9.21 -4.50
CA SER A 66 9.51 8.94 -5.81
C SER A 66 10.45 10.05 -6.27
N ALA A 67 11.34 9.73 -7.21
CA ALA A 67 12.22 10.72 -7.81
C ALA A 67 11.39 11.80 -8.54
N GLY A 68 11.45 13.05 -8.05
CA GLY A 68 10.65 14.16 -8.58
C GLY A 68 9.32 14.38 -7.84
N ALA A 69 9.05 13.65 -6.76
CA ALA A 69 7.94 13.95 -5.87
C ALA A 69 8.02 15.41 -5.37
N SER A 70 6.85 16.05 -5.28
CA SER A 70 6.71 17.45 -4.91
C SER A 70 5.62 17.63 -3.86
N PRO A 71 5.83 18.51 -2.86
CA PRO A 71 4.79 18.85 -1.88
C PRO A 71 3.48 19.36 -2.51
N ALA A 72 3.53 19.91 -3.72
CA ALA A 72 2.35 20.41 -4.43
C ALA A 72 1.31 19.31 -4.71
N GLY A 73 1.73 18.05 -4.83
CA GLY A 73 0.83 16.91 -5.03
C GLY A 73 0.11 16.45 -3.76
N TRP A 74 0.58 16.87 -2.57
CA TRP A 74 0.14 16.30 -1.29
C TRP A 74 -1.36 16.45 -1.04
N ALA A 75 -1.94 17.63 -1.29
CA ALA A 75 -3.36 17.88 -1.02
C ALA A 75 -4.26 16.87 -1.75
N ASN A 76 -3.97 16.60 -3.03
CA ASN A 76 -4.69 15.62 -3.83
C ASN A 76 -4.46 14.18 -3.35
N THR A 77 -3.21 13.81 -3.07
CA THR A 77 -2.87 12.47 -2.55
C THR A 77 -3.55 12.21 -1.20
N GLN A 78 -3.61 13.23 -0.33
CA GLN A 78 -4.24 13.16 0.98
C GLN A 78 -5.76 12.93 0.87
N GLU A 79 -6.44 13.72 0.02
CA GLU A 79 -7.88 13.56 -0.21
C GLU A 79 -8.22 12.17 -0.74
N MET A 80 -7.52 11.72 -1.78
CA MET A 80 -7.68 10.38 -2.35
C MET A 80 -7.41 9.28 -1.31
N ALA A 81 -6.36 9.41 -0.49
CA ALA A 81 -6.03 8.41 0.52
C ALA A 81 -7.14 8.29 1.57
N ILE A 82 -7.70 9.41 2.03
CA ILE A 82 -8.81 9.44 2.99
C ILE A 82 -10.06 8.82 2.36
N GLU A 83 -10.42 9.21 1.15
CA GLU A 83 -11.57 8.65 0.42
C GLU A 83 -11.45 7.12 0.30
N TRP A 84 -10.28 6.62 -0.11
CA TRP A 84 -10.05 5.19 -0.29
C TRP A 84 -10.08 4.40 1.02
N ILE A 85 -9.62 5.00 2.12
CA ILE A 85 -9.70 4.39 3.46
C ILE A 85 -11.15 4.35 3.92
N ASP A 86 -11.88 5.45 3.77
CA ASP A 86 -13.30 5.55 4.14
C ASP A 86 -14.15 4.55 3.34
N GLU A 87 -13.95 4.43 2.03
CA GLU A 87 -14.58 3.39 1.20
C GLU A 87 -14.31 1.97 1.74
N ALA A 88 -13.07 1.69 2.14
CA ALA A 88 -12.67 0.38 2.66
C ALA A 88 -13.39 0.07 3.99
N LEU A 89 -13.51 1.08 4.84
CA LEU A 89 -14.11 0.99 6.17
C LEU A 89 -15.64 0.94 6.11
N ARG A 90 -16.27 1.70 5.21
CA ARG A 90 -17.72 1.69 5.00
C ARG A 90 -18.25 0.34 4.56
N ALA A 91 -17.49 -0.39 3.75
CA ALA A 91 -17.82 -1.77 3.39
C ALA A 91 -17.95 -2.71 4.61
N LEU A 92 -17.36 -2.32 5.75
CA LEU A 92 -17.38 -3.04 7.02
C LEU A 92 -18.30 -2.40 8.07
N GLY A 93 -19.04 -1.34 7.70
CA GLY A 93 -19.91 -0.60 8.62
C GLY A 93 -19.19 0.42 9.51
N TYR A 94 -17.93 0.77 9.19
CA TYR A 94 -17.18 1.81 9.90
C TYR A 94 -17.13 3.12 9.10
N GLU A 95 -16.95 4.23 9.80
CA GLU A 95 -16.73 5.56 9.21
C GLU A 95 -15.35 6.08 9.61
N ALA A 96 -14.56 6.53 8.64
CA ALA A 96 -13.25 7.11 8.91
C ALA A 96 -13.40 8.56 9.38
N THR A 97 -13.05 8.87 10.64
CA THR A 97 -13.03 10.24 11.14
C THR A 97 -11.61 10.74 11.29
N ARG A 98 -11.39 12.03 11.02
CA ARG A 98 -10.13 12.68 11.40
C ARG A 98 -10.12 12.81 12.92
N ALA A 99 -8.99 12.45 13.54
CA ALA A 99 -8.75 12.83 14.92
C ALA A 99 -8.72 14.36 14.99
N SER A 100 -9.58 14.92 15.84
CA SER A 100 -9.68 16.36 16.15
C SER A 100 -8.46 16.88 16.90
#